data_AF-A0A946S991-F1
#
_entry.id   AF-A0A946S991-F1
#
_cell.length_a   1.000
_cell.length_b   1.000
_cell.length_c   1.000
_cell.angle_alpha   90.00
_cell.angle_beta   90.00
_cell.angle_gamma   90.00
#
_symmetry.space_group_name_H-M   'P 1'
#
loop_
_entity.id
_entity.type
_entity.pdbx_description
1 polymer ?
#
loop_
_entity_poly.entity_id
_entity_poly.type
_entity_poly.pdbx_seq_one_letter_code
_entity_poly.pdbx_strand_id
1 'polypeptide(L)'
;SWNFIVWGGLNALYFLPLMLAKKNRNHLNTVAEGSLFPTYKEFLSIGLTFFLTVIAWVFFRADTLTEAVHYLNLMFSSSFFSMPSFITPKAFMLYTTILICLFIAVEWVQRDKKFGLSIKNLSRPSRWVIYTIVIGVIITFGQFGGSEFIYFQF
;
A
#
# COMPACT_ATOMS: atom_id res chain seq x y z
N SER A 1 23.67 -12.35 4.31
CA SER A 1 23.19 -10.97 4.08
C SER A 1 22.52 -10.44 5.33
N TRP A 2 22.90 -9.25 5.80
CA TRP A 2 22.42 -8.64 7.05
C TRP A 2 20.93 -8.22 6.97
N ASN A 3 20.46 -7.82 5.79
CA ASN A 3 19.08 -7.41 5.50
C ASN A 3 18.05 -8.42 6.03
N PHE A 4 18.24 -9.70 5.70
CA PHE A 4 17.33 -10.78 6.10
C PHE A 4 17.35 -11.05 7.60
N ILE A 5 18.48 -10.84 8.27
CA ILE A 5 18.59 -11.04 9.73
C ILE A 5 17.79 -9.96 10.45
N VAL A 6 17.98 -8.69 10.07
CA VAL A 6 17.24 -7.56 10.68
C VAL A 6 15.76 -7.63 10.33
N TRP A 7 15.43 -7.82 9.04
CA TRP A 7 14.05 -7.95 8.59
C TRP A 7 13.32 -9.12 9.24
N GLY A 8 13.96 -10.30 9.27
CA GLY A 8 13.39 -11.49 9.90
C GLY A 8 13.24 -11.32 11.42
N GLY A 9 14.23 -10.72 12.07
CA GLY A 9 14.19 -10.39 13.50
C GLY A 9 13.06 -9.44 13.86
N LEU A 10 12.84 -8.38 13.07
CA LEU A 10 11.73 -7.44 13.27
C LEU A 10 10.37 -8.12 13.11
N ASN A 11 10.17 -8.89 12.03
CA ASN A 11 8.90 -9.62 11.82
C ASN A 11 8.65 -10.66 12.93
N ALA A 12 9.70 -11.36 13.37
CA ALA A 12 9.61 -12.27 14.50
C ALA A 12 9.23 -11.51 15.77
N LEU A 13 9.85 -10.37 16.07
CA LEU A 13 9.53 -9.52 17.21
C LEU A 13 8.07 -9.02 17.18
N TYR A 14 7.54 -8.69 16.01
CA TYR A 14 6.15 -8.23 15.87
C TYR A 14 5.14 -9.37 16.06
N PHE A 15 5.46 -10.57 15.57
CA PHE A 15 4.54 -11.70 15.57
C PHE A 15 4.60 -12.58 16.84
N LEU A 16 5.79 -12.85 17.37
CA LEU A 16 6.01 -13.75 18.51
C LEU A 16 5.16 -13.38 19.74
N PRO A 17 5.11 -12.12 20.20
CA PRO A 17 4.31 -11.74 21.35
C PRO A 17 2.82 -12.02 21.15
N LEU A 18 2.30 -11.75 19.95
CA LEU A 18 0.89 -12.00 19.60
C LEU A 18 0.58 -13.49 19.58
N MET A 19 1.50 -14.30 19.05
CA MET A 19 1.36 -15.76 19.00
C MET A 19 1.42 -16.38 20.41
N LEU A 20 2.42 -15.99 21.22
CA LEU A 20 2.59 -16.50 22.58
C LEU A 20 1.43 -16.09 23.50
N ALA A 21 0.89 -14.87 23.31
CA ALA A 21 -0.31 -14.40 24.00
C ALA A 21 -1.62 -15.00 23.46
N LYS A 22 -1.57 -15.86 22.42
CA LYS A 22 -2.73 -16.42 21.70
C LYS A 22 -3.73 -15.35 21.19
N LYS A 23 -3.23 -14.15 20.87
CA LYS A 23 -4.01 -13.02 20.35
C LYS A 23 -3.93 -12.88 18.82
N ASN A 24 -3.25 -13.80 18.14
CA ASN A 24 -3.07 -13.80 16.68
C ASN A 24 -4.37 -13.99 15.87
N ARG A 25 -5.53 -14.19 16.50
CA ARG A 25 -6.84 -14.38 15.87
C ARG A 25 -7.89 -13.33 16.26
N ASN A 26 -7.48 -12.23 16.88
CA ASN A 26 -8.44 -11.22 17.37
C ASN A 26 -8.95 -10.26 16.26
N HIS A 27 -8.31 -10.24 15.09
CA HIS A 27 -8.63 -9.34 13.98
C HIS A 27 -8.93 -10.14 12.69
N LEU A 28 -9.85 -11.10 12.75
CA LEU A 28 -10.22 -11.95 11.62
C LEU A 28 -11.33 -11.35 10.74
N ASN A 29 -12.09 -10.39 11.27
CA ASN A 29 -13.15 -9.73 10.52
C ASN A 29 -12.58 -8.60 9.67
N THR A 30 -13.37 -8.16 8.68
CA THR A 30 -13.02 -6.98 7.90
C THR A 30 -12.97 -5.75 8.80
N VAL A 31 -11.96 -4.90 8.60
CA VAL A 31 -11.86 -3.61 9.28
C VAL A 31 -13.11 -2.76 9.00
N ALA A 32 -13.58 -2.04 10.02
CA ALA A 32 -14.77 -1.18 9.93
C ALA A 32 -16.03 -1.95 9.51
N GLU A 33 -16.18 -3.21 9.95
CA GLU A 33 -17.34 -4.04 9.60
C GLU A 33 -18.67 -3.32 9.86
N GLY A 34 -19.52 -3.24 8.84
CA GLY A 34 -20.83 -2.58 8.93
C GLY A 34 -20.81 -1.04 8.99
N SER A 35 -19.64 -0.40 8.92
CA SER A 35 -19.46 1.06 8.90
C SER A 35 -18.75 1.51 7.63
N LEU A 36 -18.79 2.79 7.25
CA LEU A 36 -17.90 3.30 6.20
C LEU A 36 -16.52 3.65 6.76
N PHE A 37 -16.45 4.05 8.03
CA PHE A 37 -15.23 4.54 8.67
C PHE A 37 -14.79 3.59 9.78
N PRO A 38 -13.47 3.37 9.93
CA PRO A 38 -12.95 2.58 11.03
C PRO A 38 -13.14 3.34 12.33
N THR A 39 -13.29 2.58 13.42
CA THR A 39 -13.17 3.14 14.75
C THR A 39 -11.77 3.72 14.96
N TYR A 40 -11.62 4.65 15.90
CA TYR A 40 -10.31 5.23 16.22
C TYR A 40 -9.25 4.16 16.55
N LYS A 41 -9.66 3.08 17.24
CA LYS A 41 -8.78 1.95 17.59
C LYS A 41 -8.32 1.19 16.34
N GLU A 42 -9.23 0.91 15.41
CA GLU A 42 -8.90 0.25 14.15
C GLU A 42 -7.98 1.13 13.30
N PHE A 43 -8.28 2.42 13.19
CA PHE A 43 -7.45 3.36 12.45
C PHE A 43 -6.00 3.37 12.95
N LEU A 44 -5.81 3.48 14.28
CA LEU A 44 -4.48 3.39 14.87
C LEU A 44 -3.82 2.03 14.65
N SER A 45 -4.57 0.94 14.71
CA SER A 45 -4.04 -0.42 14.50
C SER A 45 -3.56 -0.63 13.07
N ILE A 46 -4.31 -0.13 12.08
CA ILE A 46 -3.91 -0.13 10.66
C ILE A 46 -2.64 0.69 10.49
N GLY A 47 -2.63 1.92 10.99
CA GLY A 47 -1.49 2.83 10.87
C GLY A 47 -0.22 2.25 11.50
N LEU A 48 -0.32 1.68 12.70
CA LEU A 48 0.81 1.03 13.38
C LEU A 48 1.32 -0.17 12.58
N THR A 49 0.44 -1.05 12.12
CA THR A 49 0.84 -2.25 11.35
C THR A 49 1.52 -1.86 10.04
N PHE A 50 0.96 -0.90 9.32
CA PHE A 50 1.55 -0.36 8.10
C PHE A 50 2.93 0.22 8.37
N PHE A 51 3.07 1.07 9.39
CA PHE A 51 4.34 1.72 9.72
C PHE A 51 5.43 0.72 10.13
N LEU A 52 5.11 -0.25 11.00
CA LEU A 52 6.04 -1.32 11.37
C LEU A 52 6.49 -2.16 10.17
N THR A 53 5.56 -2.44 9.25
CA THR A 53 5.84 -3.18 8.02
C THR A 53 6.78 -2.38 7.11
N VAL A 54 6.51 -1.08 6.91
CA VAL A 54 7.37 -0.20 6.10
C VAL A 54 8.78 -0.12 6.68
N ILE A 55 8.93 0.03 8.01
CA ILE A 55 10.26 0.01 8.66
C ILE A 55 10.99 -1.29 8.35
N ALA A 56 10.32 -2.45 8.49
CA ALA A 56 10.95 -3.72 8.19
C ALA A 56 11.40 -3.77 6.72
N TRP A 57 10.54 -3.35 5.79
CA TRP A 57 10.84 -3.34 4.36
C TRP A 57 12.02 -2.44 3.96
N VAL A 58 12.26 -1.33 4.68
CA VAL A 58 13.46 -0.49 4.46
C VAL A 58 14.74 -1.30 4.66
N PHE A 59 14.84 -2.08 5.74
CA PHE A 59 16.01 -2.93 6.00
C PHE A 59 16.12 -4.12 5.04
N PHE A 60 15.00 -4.59 4.50
CA PHE A 60 15.01 -5.63 3.48
C PHE A 60 15.64 -5.13 2.18
N ARG A 61 15.28 -3.92 1.75
CA ARG A 61 15.61 -3.39 0.43
C ARG A 61 16.92 -2.60 0.36
N ALA A 62 17.34 -1.96 1.44
CA ALA A 62 18.53 -1.10 1.42
C ALA A 62 19.83 -1.90 1.17
N ASP A 63 20.76 -1.33 0.39
CA ASP A 63 22.03 -1.98 0.06
C ASP A 63 22.99 -2.04 1.27
N THR A 64 22.92 -1.04 2.16
CA THR A 64 23.75 -0.96 3.37
C THR A 64 22.93 -0.51 4.57
N LEU A 65 23.46 -0.81 5.78
CA LEU A 65 22.83 -0.38 7.02
C LEU A 65 22.79 1.15 7.13
N THR A 66 23.83 1.83 6.65
CA THR A 66 23.90 3.30 6.61
C THR A 66 22.79 3.88 5.75
N GLU A 67 22.57 3.31 4.56
CA GLU A 67 21.48 3.73 3.66
C GLU A 67 20.10 3.48 4.29
N ALA A 68 19.89 2.33 4.94
CA ALA A 68 18.63 2.03 5.63
C ALA A 68 18.31 3.07 6.71
N VAL A 69 19.29 3.42 7.54
CA VAL A 69 19.15 4.44 8.59
C VAL A 69 18.92 5.82 7.96
N HIS A 70 19.60 6.13 6.86
CA HIS A 70 19.38 7.37 6.12
C HIS A 70 17.94 7.49 5.61
N TYR A 71 17.38 6.44 5.01
CA TYR A 71 15.98 6.40 4.58
C TYR A 71 15.01 6.62 5.74
N LEU A 72 15.24 5.98 6.89
CA LEU A 72 14.41 6.20 8.08
C LEU A 72 14.46 7.66 8.57
N ASN A 73 15.64 8.30 8.54
CA ASN A 73 15.77 9.71 8.90
C ASN A 73 15.03 10.63 7.91
N LEU A 74 15.11 10.33 6.61
CA LEU A 74 14.41 11.09 5.57
C LEU A 74 12.88 11.04 5.74
N MET A 75 12.31 9.93 6.22
CA MET A 75 10.86 9.83 6.48
C MET A 75 10.34 10.89 7.46
N PHE A 76 11.20 11.38 8.36
CA PHE A 76 10.87 12.40 9.36
C PHE A 76 11.46 13.78 9.04
N SER A 77 12.07 13.92 7.87
CA SER A 77 12.66 15.18 7.43
C SER A 77 11.62 16.16 6.92
N SER A 78 11.90 17.45 7.01
CA SER A 78 11.04 18.51 6.45
C SER A 78 10.92 18.43 4.92
N SER A 79 11.87 17.79 4.23
CA SER A 79 11.80 17.58 2.79
C SER A 79 10.64 16.67 2.36
N PHE A 80 10.06 15.89 3.29
CA PHE A 80 8.87 15.10 3.01
C PHE A 80 7.69 15.95 2.51
N PHE A 81 7.55 17.19 3.02
CA PHE A 81 6.51 18.12 2.60
C PHE A 81 6.94 19.01 1.42
N SER A 82 8.19 18.88 0.98
CA SER A 82 8.69 19.64 -0.17
C SER A 82 8.36 18.91 -1.46
N MET A 83 7.92 19.66 -2.46
CA MET A 83 7.66 19.14 -3.79
C MET A 83 8.98 18.68 -4.41
N PRO A 84 9.10 17.40 -4.81
CA PRO A 84 10.33 16.92 -5.43
C PRO A 84 10.55 17.61 -6.77
N SER A 85 11.79 18.02 -7.05
CA SER A 85 12.17 18.71 -8.29
C SER A 85 12.39 17.76 -9.48
N PHE A 86 11.81 16.54 -9.46
CA PHE A 86 12.14 15.49 -10.42
C PHE A 86 11.71 15.78 -11.87
N ILE A 87 12.36 15.02 -12.77
CA ILE A 87 12.34 15.01 -14.24
C ILE A 87 10.95 14.70 -14.85
N THR A 88 9.99 14.24 -14.04
CA THR A 88 8.65 13.86 -14.52
C THR A 88 7.74 15.09 -14.64
N PRO A 89 7.00 15.27 -15.74
CA PRO A 89 6.11 16.41 -15.87
C PRO A 89 5.09 16.44 -14.72
N LYS A 90 4.90 17.60 -14.09
CA LYS A 90 4.02 17.79 -12.91
C LYS A 90 2.61 17.18 -13.10
N ALA A 91 2.11 17.19 -14.33
CA ALA A 91 0.84 16.58 -14.70
C ALA A 91 0.78 15.06 -14.42
N PHE A 92 1.84 14.30 -14.73
CA PHE A 92 1.88 12.85 -14.48
C PHE A 92 1.82 12.52 -13.00
N MET A 93 2.50 13.28 -12.16
CA MET A 93 2.47 13.10 -10.72
C MET A 93 1.06 13.37 -10.16
N LEU A 94 0.40 14.42 -10.64
CA LEU A 94 -0.99 14.72 -10.27
C LEU A 94 -1.94 13.59 -10.70
N TYR A 95 -1.85 13.12 -11.95
CA TYR A 95 -2.67 12.01 -12.45
C TYR A 95 -2.44 10.73 -11.64
N THR A 96 -1.18 10.38 -11.38
CA THR A 96 -0.82 9.20 -10.58
C THR A 96 -1.41 9.31 -9.17
N THR A 97 -1.30 10.49 -8.54
CA THR A 97 -1.86 10.72 -7.20
C THR A 97 -3.37 10.56 -7.19
N ILE A 98 -4.07 11.14 -8.18
CA ILE A 98 -5.53 11.01 -8.32
C ILE A 98 -5.93 9.56 -8.53
N LEU A 99 -5.22 8.82 -9.40
CA LEU A 99 -5.51 7.41 -9.68
C LEU A 99 -5.28 6.53 -8.45
N ILE A 100 -4.22 6.76 -7.68
CA ILE A 100 -3.97 6.05 -6.41
C ILE A 100 -5.08 6.36 -5.40
N CYS A 101 -5.45 7.62 -5.22
CA CYS A 101 -6.54 8.00 -4.33
C CYS A 101 -7.88 7.36 -4.74
N LEU A 102 -8.19 7.35 -6.04
CA LEU A 102 -9.37 6.70 -6.59
C LEU A 102 -9.33 5.19 -6.33
N PHE A 103 -8.20 4.54 -6.59
CA PHE A 103 -8.01 3.12 -6.34
C PHE A 103 -8.23 2.77 -4.86
N ILE A 104 -7.59 3.50 -3.94
CA ILE A 104 -7.75 3.31 -2.49
C ILE A 104 -9.22 3.53 -2.08
N ALA A 105 -9.89 4.57 -2.60
CA ALA A 105 -11.29 4.83 -2.29
C ALA A 105 -12.20 3.69 -2.76
N VAL A 106 -11.99 3.19 -3.98
CA VAL A 106 -12.77 2.07 -4.55
C VAL A 106 -12.55 0.79 -3.75
N GLU A 107 -11.30 0.45 -3.43
CA GLU A 107 -10.96 -0.70 -2.59
C GLU A 107 -11.57 -0.56 -1.19
N TRP A 108 -11.50 0.63 -0.58
CA TRP A 108 -12.06 0.88 0.75
C TRP A 108 -13.58 0.69 0.79
N VAL A 109 -14.31 1.21 -0.20
CA VAL A 109 -15.77 1.06 -0.31
C VAL A 109 -16.18 -0.39 -0.59
N GLN A 110 -15.31 -1.17 -1.24
CA GLN A 110 -15.61 -2.54 -1.65
C GLN A 110 -14.87 -3.62 -0.86
N ARG A 111 -14.24 -3.27 0.27
CA ARG A 111 -13.43 -4.17 1.10
C ARG A 111 -14.14 -5.44 1.61
N ASP A 112 -15.46 -5.38 1.78
CA ASP A 112 -16.28 -6.55 2.19
C ASP A 112 -16.58 -7.51 1.03
N LYS A 113 -16.19 -7.15 -0.20
CA LYS A 113 -16.37 -7.96 -1.39
C LYS A 113 -15.07 -8.66 -1.76
N LYS A 114 -15.19 -9.73 -2.55
CA LYS A 114 -14.03 -10.52 -3.01
C LYS A 114 -12.98 -9.73 -3.81
N PHE A 115 -13.35 -8.60 -4.42
CA PHE A 115 -12.45 -7.73 -5.21
C PHE A 115 -13.09 -6.34 -5.43
N GLY A 116 -12.27 -5.31 -5.61
CA GLY A 116 -12.68 -3.91 -5.72
C GLY A 116 -13.52 -3.51 -6.93
N LEU A 117 -13.81 -4.41 -7.88
CA LEU A 117 -14.71 -4.18 -9.03
C LEU A 117 -15.93 -5.10 -9.02
N SER A 118 -16.31 -5.62 -7.86
CA SER A 118 -17.48 -6.49 -7.66
C SER A 118 -18.77 -5.66 -7.56
N ILE A 119 -19.05 -4.89 -8.62
CA ILE A 119 -20.19 -3.94 -8.75
C ILE A 119 -21.45 -4.60 -9.32
N LYS A 120 -21.85 -5.75 -8.79
CA LYS A 120 -23.00 -6.53 -9.29
C LYS A 120 -24.35 -5.81 -9.15
N ASN A 121 -24.47 -4.87 -8.22
CA ASN A 121 -25.70 -4.12 -7.94
C ASN A 121 -26.00 -3.04 -9.00
N LEU A 122 -25.05 -2.73 -9.89
CA LEU A 122 -25.26 -1.78 -10.98
C LEU A 122 -25.89 -2.47 -12.20
N SER A 123 -26.63 -1.70 -12.98
CA SER A 123 -27.22 -2.18 -14.24
C SER A 123 -26.12 -2.69 -15.20
N ARG A 124 -26.47 -3.64 -16.08
CA ARG A 124 -25.50 -4.23 -17.02
C ARG A 124 -24.78 -3.16 -17.87
N PRO A 125 -25.46 -2.15 -18.44
CA PRO A 125 -24.78 -1.11 -19.22
C PRO A 125 -23.76 -0.31 -18.39
N SER A 126 -24.14 0.13 -17.17
CA SER A 126 -23.25 0.91 -16.30
C SER A 126 -21.98 0.14 -15.94
N ARG A 127 -22.07 -1.18 -15.71
CA ARG A 127 -20.91 -2.02 -15.44
C ARG A 127 -19.93 -2.06 -16.62
N TRP A 128 -20.45 -2.24 -17.83
CA TRP A 128 -19.61 -2.24 -19.03
C TRP A 128 -18.94 -0.90 -19.27
N VAL A 129 -19.65 0.22 -19.05
CA VAL A 129 -19.05 1.56 -19.12
C VAL A 129 -17.87 1.68 -18.15
N ILE A 130 -18.05 1.29 -16.89
CA ILE A 130 -16.98 1.34 -15.88
C ILE A 130 -15.80 0.44 -16.30
N TYR A 131 -16.04 -0.80 -16.72
CA TYR A 131 -14.98 -1.71 -17.13
C TYR A 131 -14.21 -1.18 -18.34
N THR A 132 -14.90 -0.63 -19.34
CA THR A 132 -14.27 -0.03 -20.51
C THR A 132 -13.44 1.19 -20.15
N ILE A 133 -13.92 2.05 -19.22
CA ILE A 133 -13.14 3.19 -18.71
C ILE A 133 -11.85 2.70 -18.03
N VAL A 134 -11.95 1.71 -17.14
CA VAL A 134 -10.78 1.15 -16.44
C VAL A 134 -9.78 0.56 -17.44
N ILE A 135 -10.25 -0.20 -18.43
CA ILE A 135 -9.39 -0.72 -19.51
C ILE A 135 -8.73 0.42 -20.28
N GLY A 136 -9.48 1.48 -20.62
CA GLY A 136 -8.94 2.66 -21.28
C GLY A 136 -7.82 3.33 -20.47
N VAL A 137 -8.03 3.52 -19.16
CA VAL A 137 -7.01 4.04 -18.25
C VAL A 137 -5.77 3.15 -18.24
N ILE A 138 -5.92 1.84 -18.16
CA ILE A 138 -4.80 0.89 -18.20
C ILE A 138 -4.04 0.99 -19.53
N ILE A 139 -4.73 1.11 -20.66
CA ILE A 139 -4.08 1.22 -21.97
C ILE A 139 -3.37 2.58 -22.13
N THR A 140 -3.94 3.67 -21.64
CA THR A 140 -3.35 5.02 -21.76
C THR A 140 -2.15 5.22 -20.83
N PHE A 141 -2.21 4.70 -19.60
CA PHE A 141 -1.18 4.93 -18.58
C PHE A 141 -0.28 3.71 -18.32
N GLY A 142 -0.58 2.55 -18.92
CA GLY A 142 0.20 1.33 -18.76
C GLY A 142 1.54 1.41 -19.48
N GLN A 143 2.58 0.88 -18.83
CA GLN A 143 3.91 0.72 -19.41
C GLN A 143 3.99 -0.68 -20.06
N PHE A 144 3.92 -0.76 -21.39
CA PHE A 144 3.96 -2.04 -22.14
C PHE A 144 5.34 -2.35 -22.75
N GLY A 145 6.31 -1.44 -22.64
CA GLY A 145 7.70 -1.72 -22.97
C GLY A 145 8.33 -2.65 -21.93
N GLY A 146 9.37 -3.41 -22.30
CA GLY A 146 10.04 -4.45 -21.50
C GLY A 146 10.76 -4.00 -20.22
N SER A 147 10.19 -3.04 -19.49
CA SER A 147 10.55 -2.71 -18.13
C SER A 147 10.23 -3.92 -17.25
N GLU A 148 11.27 -4.60 -16.77
CA GLU A 148 11.09 -5.67 -15.80
C GLU A 148 10.34 -5.14 -14.57
N PHE A 149 9.35 -5.93 -14.12
CA PHE A 149 8.61 -5.61 -12.91
C PHE A 149 9.59 -5.44 -11.75
N ILE A 150 9.28 -4.57 -10.79
CA ILE A 150 10.21 -4.23 -9.70
C ILE A 150 10.78 -5.49 -9.00
N TYR A 151 9.99 -6.56 -8.90
CA TYR A 151 10.40 -7.84 -8.32
C TYR A 151 11.54 -8.58 -9.03
N PHE A 152 11.77 -8.27 -10.29
CA PHE A 152 12.83 -8.86 -11.12
C PHE A 152 14.06 -7.96 -11.25
N GLN A 153 14.00 -6.72 -10.75
CA GLN A 153 15.13 -5.78 -10.75
C GLN A 153 16.04 -5.94 -9.52
N PHE A 154 16.10 -7.14 -8.96
CA PHE A 154 16.82 -7.46 -7.72
C PHE A 154 17.85 -8.56 -7.97
#